data_AF-A0A0D6M5V3-F1
#
_entry.id   AF-A0A0D6M5V3-F1
#
_cell.length_a   1.000
_cell.length_b   1.000
_cell.length_c   1.000
_cell.angle_alpha   90.00
_cell.angle_beta   90.00
_cell.angle_gamma   90.00
#
_symmetry.space_group_name_H-M   'P 1'
#
loop_
_entity.id
_entity.type
_entity.pdbx_description
1 polymer ?
#
loop_
_entity_poly.entity_id
_entity_poly.type
_entity_poly.pdbx_seq_one_letter_code
_entity_poly.pdbx_strand_id
1 'polypeptide(L)'
;MTVCVRVRVETEKVVDIANYYADLDKTSKDIPPAWKLLYSAKKEYGLRNLSPQSWNKLVDSIVTNEKMAQRFFRNTREYDRVMRAHAYHETFVNQRDFTLT
;
A
#
# COMPACT_ATOMS: atom_id res chain seq x y z
N MET A 1 -6.89 -2.40 2.35
CA MET A 1 -5.69 -2.12 1.54
C MET A 1 -5.00 -3.44 1.23
N THR A 2 -4.31 -3.59 0.11
CA THR A 2 -3.61 -4.85 -0.23
C THR A 2 -2.22 -4.58 -0.79
N VAL A 3 -1.24 -5.39 -0.37
CA VAL A 3 0.13 -5.38 -0.92
C VAL A 3 0.26 -6.53 -1.91
N CYS A 4 0.66 -6.22 -3.14
CA CYS A 4 0.97 -7.20 -4.18
C CYS A 4 2.49 -7.32 -4.34
N VAL A 5 3.02 -8.49 -4.02
CA VAL A 5 4.43 -8.83 -4.23
C VAL A 5 4.54 -9.59 -5.56
N ARG A 6 5.21 -9.00 -6.53
CA ARG A 6 5.49 -9.66 -7.81
C ARG A 6 6.82 -10.41 -7.68
N VAL A 7 6.78 -11.71 -7.93
CA VAL A 7 7.93 -12.61 -7.85
C VAL A 7 8.23 -13.16 -9.24
N ARG A 8 9.52 -13.23 -9.59
CA ARG A 8 10.00 -13.94 -10.77
C ARG A 8 10.11 -15.42 -10.43
N VAL A 9 9.26 -16.24 -11.02
CA VAL A 9 9.13 -17.68 -10.71
C VAL A 9 10.45 -18.41 -10.86
N GLU A 10 11.21 -18.17 -11.95
CA GLU A 10 12.44 -18.91 -12.23
C GLU A 10 13.55 -18.73 -11.17
N THR A 11 13.50 -17.65 -10.39
CA THR A 11 14.59 -17.28 -9.47
C THR A 11 14.11 -16.96 -8.07
N GLU A 12 12.80 -17.04 -7.84
CA GLU A 12 12.10 -16.61 -6.63
C GLU A 12 12.42 -15.17 -6.20
N LYS A 13 12.96 -14.36 -7.12
CA LYS A 13 13.33 -12.97 -6.83
C LYS A 13 12.11 -12.10 -6.83
N VAL A 14 11.95 -11.30 -5.77
CA VAL A 14 10.96 -10.23 -5.73
C VAL A 14 11.34 -9.16 -6.77
N VAL A 15 10.47 -8.94 -7.75
CA VAL A 15 10.69 -8.01 -8.86
C VAL A 15 9.94 -6.71 -8.73
N ASP A 16 8.86 -6.65 -7.92
CA ASP A 16 8.22 -5.42 -7.50
C ASP A 16 7.35 -5.62 -6.25
N ILE A 17 7.09 -4.53 -5.52
CA ILE A 17 6.11 -4.47 -4.42
C ILE A 17 5.19 -3.30 -4.74
N ALA A 18 3.91 -3.60 -4.98
CA ALA A 18 2.89 -2.62 -5.33
C ALA A 18 1.81 -2.57 -4.27
N ASN A 19 1.51 -1.37 -3.78
CA ASN A 19 0.49 -1.11 -2.77
C ASN A 19 -0.78 -0.65 -3.46
N TYR A 20 -1.91 -1.29 -3.20
CA TYR A 20 -3.21 -0.98 -3.78
C TYR A 20 -4.22 -0.63 -2.69
N TYR A 21 -5.11 0.30 -3.00
CA TYR A 21 -6.22 0.68 -2.13
C TYR A 21 -7.53 0.70 -2.93
N ALA A 22 -8.65 0.57 -2.22
CA ALA A 22 -9.98 0.81 -2.74
C ALA A 22 -10.67 1.82 -1.83
N ASP A 23 -11.52 2.66 -2.42
CA ASP A 23 -12.34 3.63 -1.71
C ASP A 23 -13.61 2.93 -1.25
N LEU A 24 -13.63 2.43 0.00
CA LEU A 24 -14.70 1.58 0.51
C LEU A 24 -16.04 2.31 0.66
N ASP A 25 -16.02 3.63 0.80
CA ASP A 25 -17.24 4.45 0.86
C ASP A 25 -18.02 4.40 -0.45
N LYS A 26 -17.36 4.00 -1.55
CA LYS A 26 -17.96 3.82 -2.88
C LYS A 26 -18.27 2.36 -3.20
N THR A 27 -18.16 1.47 -2.21
CA THR A 27 -18.41 0.05 -2.39
C THR A 27 -19.69 -0.36 -1.69
N SER A 28 -20.34 -1.37 -2.23
CA SER A 28 -21.53 -1.99 -1.66
C SER A 28 -21.54 -3.46 -2.04
N LYS A 29 -22.57 -4.20 -1.59
CA LYS A 29 -22.75 -5.60 -1.97
C LYS A 29 -22.83 -5.79 -3.49
N ASP A 30 -23.42 -4.83 -4.20
CA ASP A 30 -23.62 -4.88 -5.66
C ASP A 30 -22.53 -4.14 -6.43
N ILE A 31 -21.73 -3.30 -5.75
CA ILE A 31 -20.66 -2.51 -6.35
C ILE A 31 -19.33 -2.94 -5.72
N PRO A 32 -18.58 -3.86 -6.35
CA PRO A 32 -17.33 -4.36 -5.79
C PRO A 32 -16.25 -3.27 -5.70
N PRO A 33 -15.23 -3.44 -4.84
CA PRO A 33 -14.14 -2.49 -4.69
C PRO A 33 -13.35 -2.27 -5.97
N ALA A 34 -13.31 -1.01 -6.42
CA ALA A 34 -12.44 -0.57 -7.51
C ALA A 34 -11.02 -0.32 -6.99
N TRP A 35 -10.15 -1.31 -7.13
CA TRP A 35 -8.76 -1.25 -6.70
C TRP A 35 -7.93 -0.29 -7.56
N LYS A 36 -7.19 0.60 -6.88
CA LYS A 36 -6.30 1.59 -7.48
C LYS A 36 -4.89 1.42 -6.92
N LEU A 37 -3.89 1.59 -7.79
CA LEU A 37 -2.50 1.59 -7.37
C LEU A 37 -2.25 2.84 -6.51
N LEU A 38 -1.78 2.64 -5.28
CA LEU A 38 -1.25 3.71 -4.44
C LEU A 38 0.16 4.06 -4.91
N TYR A 39 1.08 3.09 -4.85
CA TYR A 39 2.44 3.22 -5.40
C TYR A 39 3.12 1.86 -5.60
N SER A 40 4.09 1.79 -6.52
CA SER A 40 5.08 0.70 -6.62
C SER A 40 6.36 1.16 -5.95
N ALA A 41 6.93 0.35 -5.06
CA ALA A 41 8.16 0.70 -4.34
C ALA A 41 9.32 0.97 -5.31
N LYS A 42 9.45 0.19 -6.39
CA LYS A 42 10.50 0.41 -7.39
C LYS A 42 10.32 1.73 -8.12
N LYS A 43 9.09 2.04 -8.56
CA LYS A 43 8.82 3.27 -9.30
C LYS A 43 8.94 4.50 -8.41
N GLU A 44 8.38 4.44 -7.20
CA GLU A 44 8.32 5.55 -6.26
C GLU A 44 9.69 5.97 -5.75
N TYR A 45 10.54 5.00 -5.43
CA TYR A 45 11.86 5.23 -4.85
C TYR A 45 13.02 5.04 -5.85
N GLY A 46 12.71 4.83 -7.14
CA GLY A 46 13.73 4.69 -8.20
C GLY A 46 14.62 3.45 -8.04
N LEU A 47 14.11 2.37 -7.43
CA LEU A 47 14.91 1.17 -7.17
C LEU A 47 15.10 0.33 -8.42
N ARG A 48 16.35 0.08 -8.81
CA ARG A 48 16.70 -0.80 -9.94
C ARG A 48 16.27 -2.24 -9.69
N ASN A 49 16.39 -2.71 -8.45
CA ASN A 49 15.93 -4.01 -7.98
C ASN A 49 15.52 -3.94 -6.50
N LEU A 50 15.01 -5.04 -5.95
CA LEU A 50 14.56 -5.13 -4.55
C LEU A 50 15.50 -5.97 -3.68
N SER A 51 16.79 -6.00 -4.02
CA SER A 51 17.81 -6.64 -3.19
C SER A 51 17.99 -5.88 -1.87
N PRO A 52 18.48 -6.55 -0.80
CA PRO A 52 18.82 -5.88 0.47
C PRO A 52 19.74 -4.67 0.27
N GLN A 53 20.71 -4.75 -0.65
CA GLN A 53 21.62 -3.66 -0.96
C GLN A 53 20.91 -2.44 -1.56
N SER A 54 19.90 -2.66 -2.41
CA SER A 54 19.09 -1.56 -2.96
C SER A 54 18.20 -0.91 -1.89
N TRP A 55 17.68 -1.69 -0.95
CA TRP A 55 16.94 -1.16 0.20
C TRP A 55 17.83 -0.36 1.15
N ASN A 56 19.04 -0.85 1.46
CA ASN A 56 19.99 -0.10 2.29
C ASN A 56 20.33 1.26 1.68
N LYS A 57 20.56 1.32 0.36
CA LYS A 57 20.78 2.59 -0.34
C LYS A 57 19.58 3.54 -0.25
N LEU A 58 18.36 3.02 -0.23
CA LEU A 58 17.17 3.84 0.00
C LEU A 58 17.15 4.38 1.43
N VAL A 59 17.47 3.56 2.44
CA VAL A 59 17.57 4.02 3.83
C VAL A 59 18.59 5.15 3.96
N ASP A 60 19.79 4.98 3.39
CA ASP A 60 20.80 6.03 3.35
C ASP A 60 20.27 7.30 2.67
N SER A 61 19.53 7.15 1.56
CA SER A 61 18.90 8.26 0.86
C SER A 61 17.78 8.92 1.68
N ILE A 62 17.02 8.19 2.49
CA ILE A 62 15.98 8.76 3.35
C ILE A 62 16.63 9.63 4.43
N VAL A 63 17.77 9.19 4.98
CA VAL A 63 18.50 9.94 6.02
C VAL A 63 19.16 11.20 5.45
N THR A 64 19.67 11.15 4.22
CA THR A 64 20.51 12.21 3.64
C THR A 64 19.80 13.12 2.64
N ASN A 65 18.62 12.75 2.15
CA ASN A 65 17.87 13.51 1.14
C ASN A 65 16.44 13.82 1.62
N GLU A 66 16.21 15.08 1.97
CA GLU A 66 14.92 15.55 2.49
C GLU A 66 13.74 15.24 1.56
N LYS A 67 13.92 15.38 0.23
CA LYS A 67 12.84 15.06 -0.72
C LYS A 67 12.49 13.58 -0.70
N MET A 68 13.48 12.71 -0.54
CA MET A 68 13.24 11.27 -0.41
C MET A 68 12.53 10.95 0.91
N ALA A 69 12.97 11.56 2.01
CA ALA A 69 12.32 11.43 3.31
C ALA A 69 10.85 11.87 3.27
N GLN A 70 10.56 13.04 2.70
CA GLN A 70 9.21 13.56 2.54
C GLN A 70 8.31 12.62 1.72
N ARG A 71 8.84 12.03 0.64
CA ARG A 71 8.12 11.03 -0.16
C ARG A 71 7.81 9.79 0.67
N PHE A 72 8.80 9.24 1.38
CA PHE A 72 8.63 8.08 2.25
C PHE A 72 7.56 8.33 3.33
N PHE A 73 7.66 9.43 4.08
CA PHE A 73 6.69 9.78 5.13
C PHE A 73 5.31 10.18 4.62
N ARG A 74 5.19 10.68 3.38
CA ARG A 74 3.88 10.85 2.75
C ARG A 74 3.25 9.49 2.50
N ASN A 75 3.99 8.54 1.95
CA ASN A 75 3.46 7.21 1.63
C ASN A 75 3.09 6.41 2.88
N THR A 76 3.81 6.56 4.00
CA THR A 76 3.41 5.97 5.29
C THR A 76 2.13 6.58 5.84
N ARG A 77 1.94 7.91 5.72
CA ARG A 77 0.70 8.58 6.15
C ARG A 77 -0.50 8.18 5.29
N GLU A 78 -0.33 8.07 3.97
CA GLU A 78 -1.40 7.59 3.09
C GLU A 78 -1.77 6.13 3.39
N TYR A 79 -0.77 5.29 3.68
CA TYR A 79 -0.99 3.92 4.15
C TYR A 79 -1.86 3.90 5.41
N ASP A 80 -1.48 4.66 6.44
CA ASP A 80 -2.23 4.74 7.71
C ASP A 80 -3.65 5.27 7.51
N ARG A 81 -3.82 6.29 6.68
CA ARG A 81 -5.13 6.86 6.34
C ARG A 81 -6.05 5.80 5.72
N VAL A 82 -5.56 5.06 4.73
CA VAL A 82 -6.33 4.01 4.04
C VAL A 82 -6.65 2.87 5.00
N MET A 83 -5.70 2.45 5.84
CA MET A 83 -5.92 1.39 6.82
C MET A 83 -6.95 1.77 7.88
N ARG A 84 -6.94 3.02 8.35
CA ARG A 84 -7.97 3.52 9.27
C ARG A 84 -9.35 3.52 8.63
N ALA A 85 -9.48 4.02 7.40
CA ALA A 85 -10.75 4.01 6.67
C ALA A 85 -11.33 2.58 6.54
N HIS A 86 -10.46 1.59 6.32
CA HIS A 86 -10.85 0.18 6.31
C HIS A 86 -11.43 -0.30 7.64
N ALA A 87 -10.72 -0.05 8.75
CA ALA A 87 -11.17 -0.45 10.07
C ALA A 87 -12.51 0.21 10.48
N TYR A 88 -12.71 1.48 10.10
CA TYR A 88 -13.99 2.17 10.31
C TYR A 88 -15.13 1.56 9.48
N HIS A 89 -14.87 1.19 8.22
CA HIS A 89 -15.89 0.57 7.38
C HIS A 89 -16.31 -0.81 7.91
N GLU A 90 -15.36 -1.66 8.31
CA GLU A 90 -15.65 -3.00 8.86
C GLU A 90 -16.46 -2.95 10.16
N THR A 91 -16.14 -2.00 11.05
CA THR A 91 -16.87 -1.82 12.31
C THR A 91 -18.30 -1.34 12.08
N PHE A 92 -18.52 -0.42 11.13
CA PHE A 92 -19.84 0.12 10.83
C PHE A 92 -20.75 -0.87 10.09
N VAL A 93 -20.21 -1.64 9.13
CA VAL A 93 -20.97 -2.71 8.46
C VAL A 93 -21.41 -3.77 9.47
N ASN A 94 -20.49 -4.24 10.33
CA ASN A 94 -20.82 -5.23 11.35
C ASN A 94 -21.88 -4.73 12.36
N GLN A 95 -21.87 -3.44 12.72
CA GLN A 95 -22.90 -2.88 13.61
C GLN A 95 -24.29 -2.78 12.94
N ARG A 96 -24.36 -2.50 11.63
CA ARG A 96 -25.64 -2.49 10.90
C ARG A 96 -26.24 -3.89 10.78
N ASP A 97 -25.41 -4.90 10.52
CA ASP A 97 -25.88 -6.29 10.42
C ASP A 97 -26.40 -6.83 11.76
N PHE A 98 -25.88 -6.33 12.89
CA PHE A 98 -26.36 -6.68 14.24
C PHE A 98 -27.62 -5.95 14.70
N THR A 99 -27.97 -4.83 14.06
CA THR A 99 -29.14 -4.01 14.44
C THR A 99 -30.37 -4.28 13.58
N LEU A 100 -30.24 -5.15 12.56
CA LEU A 100 -31.32 -5.58 11.67
C LEU A 100 -31.83 -7.01 11.94
N THR A 101 -31.44 -7.62 13.06
CA THR A 101 -31.99 -8.88 13.61
C THR A 101 -32.71 -8.65 14.92
#